data_AF-A0A3L7VLF6-F1
#
_entry.id   AF-A0A3L7VLF6-F1
#
_cell.length_a   1.000
_cell.length_b   1.000
_cell.length_c   1.000
_cell.angle_alpha   90.00
_cell.angle_beta   90.00
_cell.angle_gamma   90.00
#
_symmetry.space_group_name_H-M   'P 1'
#
loop_
_entity.id
_entity.type
_entity.pdbx_description
1 polymer ?
#
loop_
_entity_poly.entity_id
_entity_poly.type
_entity_poly.pdbx_seq_one_letter_code
_entity_poly.pdbx_strand_id
1 'polypeptide(L)' 'MERNGAIRIQAEAAEALAEWKEFFAHQVALKAKELARHSSQPGLITLNHYRQAAVMAAQSLAIEVQGTLSSDGRPEAA' A
#
# COMPACT_ATOMS: atom_id res chain seq x y z
N MET A 1 21.99 28.91 -6.00
CA MET A 1 22.45 27.53 -6.28
C MET A 1 22.15 26.70 -5.05
N GLU A 2 21.02 25.99 -5.03
CA GLU A 2 20.70 25.09 -3.94
C GLU A 2 21.62 23.88 -4.02
N ARG A 3 22.38 23.63 -2.94
CA ARG A 3 23.17 22.41 -2.83
C ARG A 3 22.17 21.28 -2.71
N ASN A 4 21.95 20.55 -3.79
CA ASN A 4 21.17 19.33 -3.81
C ASN A 4 21.97 18.26 -3.03
N GLY A 5 21.94 18.36 -1.71
CA GLY A 5 22.53 17.35 -0.82
C GLY A 5 21.76 16.06 -1.02
N ALA A 6 22.47 14.99 -1.40
CA ALA A 6 21.85 13.69 -1.58
C ALA A 6 21.10 13.27 -0.31
N ILE A 7 19.77 13.15 -0.41
CA ILE A 7 18.94 12.67 0.68
C ILE A 7 19.28 11.19 0.89
N ARG A 8 19.74 10.86 2.09
CA ARG A 8 19.99 9.48 2.51
C ARG A 8 18.76 8.96 3.23
N ILE A 9 18.36 7.74 2.90
CA ILE A 9 17.25 7.03 3.54
C ILE A 9 17.87 5.98 4.47
N GLN A 10 17.37 5.87 5.70
CA GLN A 10 17.74 4.79 6.61
C GLN A 10 17.35 3.44 6.01
N ALA A 11 18.16 2.39 6.23
CA ALA A 11 17.93 1.07 5.66
C ALA A 11 16.51 0.54 5.98
N GLU A 12 16.09 0.59 7.24
CA GLU A 12 14.76 0.17 7.71
C GLU A 12 13.64 0.99 7.05
N ALA A 13 13.83 2.30 6.87
CA ALA A 13 12.84 3.15 6.19
C ALA A 13 12.72 2.81 4.69
N ALA A 14 13.82 2.41 4.06
CA ALA A 14 13.82 1.97 2.67
C ALA A 14 13.15 0.59 2.51
N GLU A 15 13.38 -0.31 3.47
CA GLU A 15 12.74 -1.63 3.54
C GLU A 15 11.22 -1.50 3.72
N ALA A 16 10.76 -0.76 4.73
CA ALA A 16 9.34 -0.52 4.95
C ALA A 16 8.67 0.12 3.71
N LEU A 17 9.34 1.09 3.06
CA LEU A 17 8.83 1.69 1.83
C LEU A 17 8.73 0.68 0.68
N ALA A 18 9.65 -0.27 0.57
CA ALA A 18 9.60 -1.33 -0.44
C ALA A 18 8.43 -2.28 -0.17
N GLU A 19 8.25 -2.72 1.08
CA GLU A 19 7.13 -3.57 1.50
C GLU A 19 5.78 -2.90 1.23
N TRP A 20 5.64 -1.62 1.57
CA TRP A 20 4.43 -0.85 1.32
C TRP A 20 4.09 -0.70 -0.17
N LYS A 21 5.11 -0.52 -1.02
CA LYS A 21 4.92 -0.48 -2.48
C LYS A 21 4.44 -1.83 -3.00
N GLU A 22 5.05 -2.91 -2.54
CA GLU A 22 4.65 -4.27 -2.92
C GLU A 22 3.23 -4.59 -2.46
N PHE A 23 2.92 -4.32 -1.19
CA PHE A 23 1.58 -4.50 -0.64
C PHE A 23 0.52 -3.71 -1.42
N PHE A 24 0.77 -2.42 -1.67
CA PHE A 24 -0.16 -1.60 -2.43
C PHE A 24 -0.38 -2.15 -3.84
N ALA A 25 0.69 -2.48 -4.57
CA ALA A 25 0.59 -3.04 -5.91
C ALA A 25 -0.20 -4.36 -5.93
N HIS A 26 0.04 -5.21 -4.93
CA HIS A 26 -0.69 -6.47 -4.76
C HIS A 26 -2.19 -6.24 -4.53
N GLN A 27 -2.55 -5.34 -3.61
CA GLN A 27 -3.95 -4.99 -3.32
C GLN A 27 -4.66 -4.39 -4.54
N VAL A 28 -3.99 -3.51 -5.28
CA VAL A 28 -4.51 -2.96 -6.53
C VAL A 28 -4.80 -4.07 -7.54
N ALA A 29 -3.89 -5.02 -7.72
CA ALA A 29 -4.07 -6.12 -8.66
C ALA A 29 -5.23 -7.05 -8.25
N LEU A 30 -5.36 -7.37 -6.95
CA LEU A 30 -6.45 -8.21 -6.44
C LEU A 30 -7.82 -7.53 -6.65
N LYS A 31 -7.96 -6.28 -6.21
CA LYS A 31 -9.22 -5.54 -6.32
C LYS A 31 -9.58 -5.24 -7.77
N ALA A 32 -8.61 -4.96 -8.64
CA ALA A 32 -8.88 -4.75 -10.07
C ALA A 32 -9.39 -6.04 -10.74
N LYS A 33 -8.88 -7.22 -10.35
CA LYS A 33 -9.39 -8.52 -10.81
C LYS A 33 -10.83 -8.73 -10.36
N GLU A 34 -11.15 -8.40 -9.12
CA GLU A 34 -12.51 -8.48 -8.58
C GLU A 34 -13.48 -7.56 -9.35
N LEU A 35 -13.12 -6.28 -9.51
CA LEU A 35 -13.91 -5.32 -10.28
C LEU A 35 -14.13 -5.79 -11.72
N ALA A 36 -13.10 -6.33 -12.37
CA ALA A 36 -13.20 -6.85 -13.73
C ALA A 36 -14.18 -8.02 -13.84
N ARG A 37 -14.20 -8.95 -12.86
CA ARG A 37 -15.12 -10.09 -12.82
C ARG A 37 -16.59 -9.67 -12.75
N HIS A 38 -16.88 -8.51 -12.16
CA HIS A 38 -18.23 -7.97 -12.02
C HIS A 38 -18.57 -6.89 -13.05
N SER A 39 -17.68 -6.65 -14.01
CA SER A 39 -17.89 -5.64 -15.05
C SER A 39 -18.69 -6.18 -16.24
N SER A 40 -19.06 -5.29 -17.16
CA SER A 40 -19.73 -5.65 -18.42
C SER A 40 -18.89 -6.53 -19.35
N GLN A 41 -17.56 -6.61 -19.14
CA GLN A 41 -16.65 -7.49 -19.86
C GLN A 41 -15.78 -8.28 -18.87
N PRO A 42 -16.32 -9.37 -18.30
CA PRO A 42 -15.56 -10.24 -17.40
C PRO A 42 -14.27 -10.74 -18.05
N GLY A 43 -13.15 -10.65 -17.31
CA GLY A 43 -11.84 -11.11 -17.77
C GLY A 43 -10.95 -10.03 -18.40
N LEU A 44 -11.49 -8.85 -18.74
CA LEU A 44 -10.69 -7.71 -19.17
C LEU A 44 -10.46 -6.73 -18.02
N ILE A 45 -9.20 -6.60 -17.58
CA ILE A 45 -8.82 -5.55 -16.62
C ILE A 45 -8.52 -4.27 -17.40
N THR A 46 -9.30 -3.22 -17.15
CA THR A 46 -9.13 -1.91 -17.78
C THR A 46 -8.40 -0.96 -16.84
N LEU A 47 -7.93 0.17 -17.39
CA LEU A 47 -7.40 1.27 -16.58
C LEU A 47 -8.43 1.79 -15.56
N ASN A 48 -9.73 1.76 -15.88
CA ASN A 48 -10.77 2.18 -14.95
C ASN A 48 -10.85 1.25 -13.72
N HIS A 49 -10.70 -0.08 -13.92
CA HIS A 49 -10.63 -1.04 -12.82
C HIS A 49 -9.42 -0.75 -11.92
N TYR A 50 -8.25 -0.48 -12.51
CA TYR A 50 -7.06 -0.11 -11.74
C TYR A 50 -7.22 1.20 -10.98
N ARG A 51 -7.84 2.23 -11.57
CA ARG A 51 -8.09 3.52 -10.90
C ARG A 51 -8.98 3.34 -9.67
N GLN A 52 -10.08 2.60 -9.80
CA GLN A 52 -10.98 2.32 -8.68
C GLN A 52 -10.28 1.46 -7.62
N ALA A 53 -9.59 0.39 -8.04
CA ALA A 53 -8.82 -0.47 -7.15
C ALA A 53 -7.72 0.29 -6.39
N ALA A 54 -7.05 1.26 -7.02
CA ALA A 54 -6.04 2.10 -6.39
C ALA A 54 -6.59 2.95 -5.25
N VAL A 55 -7.79 3.54 -5.42
CA VAL A 55 -8.45 4.30 -4.34
C VAL A 55 -8.75 3.38 -3.14
N MET A 56 -9.23 2.17 -3.40
CA MET A 56 -9.52 1.19 -2.34
C MET A 56 -8.24 0.66 -1.68
N ALA A 57 -7.20 0.36 -2.47
CA ALA A 57 -5.92 -0.13 -1.98
C ALA A 57 -5.17 0.93 -1.16
N ALA A 58 -5.35 2.22 -1.45
CA ALA A 58 -4.78 3.30 -0.65
C ALA A 58 -5.33 3.31 0.78
N GLN A 59 -6.61 2.97 0.97
CA GLN A 59 -7.20 2.82 2.30
C GLN A 59 -6.59 1.64 3.05
N SER A 60 -6.42 0.49 2.38
CA SER A 60 -5.72 -0.67 2.96
C SER A 60 -4.27 -0.35 3.32
N LEU A 61 -3.56 0.38 2.47
CA LEU A 61 -2.19 0.81 2.75
C LEU A 61 -2.14 1.76 3.96
N ALA A 62 -3.09 2.70 4.08
CA ALA A 62 -3.14 3.60 5.23
C ALA A 62 -3.31 2.85 6.55
N ILE A 63 -4.11 1.77 6.56
CA ILE A 63 -4.28 0.90 7.73
C ILE A 63 -2.98 0.16 8.03
N GLU A 64 -2.32 -0.43 7.02
CA GLU A 64 -1.05 -1.16 7.18
C GLU A 64 0.06 -0.27 7.77
N VAL A 65 0.19 0.94 7.23
CA VAL A 65 1.15 1.95 7.70
C VAL A 65 0.85 2.40 9.13
N GLN A 66 -0.42 2.45 9.55
CA GLN A 66 -0.80 2.83 10.92
C GLN A 66 -0.72 1.65 11.91
N GLY A 67 -0.99 0.43 11.45
CA GLY A 67 -1.01 -0.79 12.28
C GLY A 67 0.36 -1.19 12.82
N THR A 68 1.43 -0.83 12.11
CA THR A 68 2.82 -1.00 12.57
C THR A 68 3.21 -0.10 13.75
N LEU A 69 2.37 0.89 14.13
CA LEU A 69 2.58 1.70 15.33
C LEU A 69 1.97 1.09 16.60
N SER A 70 1.25 -0.04 16.50
CA SER A 70 0.62 -0.72 17.64
C SER A 70 1.44 -1.93 18.11
N SER A 71 2.66 -1.66 18.56
CA SER A 71 3.42 -2.59 19.42
C SER A 71 3.93 -1.80 20.63
N ASP A 72 3.01 -1.28 21.43
CA ASP A 72 3.36 -0.86 22.78
C ASP A 72 2.85 -1.95 23.73
N GLY A 73 3.76 -2.87 24.03
CA GLY A 73 3.58 -3.89 25.05
C GLY A 73 3.30 -3.20 26.39
N ARG A 74 2.04 -3.25 26.82
CA ARG A 74 1.69 -2.90 28.20
C ARG A 74 2.12 -4.08 29.08
N PRO A 75 3.12 -3.95 29.97
CA PRO A 75 3.30 -4.96 31.00
C PRO A 75 2.09 -4.89 31.93
N GLU A 76 1.44 -6.04 32.16
CA GLU A 76 0.52 -6.20 33.28
C GLU A 76 1.27 -5.81 34.56
N ALA A 77 0.81 -4.76 35.22
CA ALA A 77 1.26 -4.41 36.55
C ALA A 77 0.61 -5.39 37.54
N ALA A 78 1.48 -5.95 38.39
CA ALA A 78 1.25 -6.94 39.45
C ALA A 78 0.18 -6.54 40.49
#